data_AF-A0A8D9DY94-F1
#
_entry.id   AF-A0A8D9DY94-F1
#
_cell.length_a   1.000
_cell.length_b   1.000
_cell.length_c   1.000
_cell.angle_alpha   90.00
_cell.angle_beta   90.00
_cell.angle_gamma   90.00
#
_symmetry.space_group_name_H-M   'P 1'
#
loop_
_entity.id
_entity.type
_entity.pdbx_description
1 polymer ?
#
loop_
_entity_poly.entity_id
_entity_poly.type
_entity_poly.pdbx_seq_one_letter_code
_entity_poly.pdbx_strand_id
1 'polypeptide(L)'
;MSATTSLKEQLQKLRAPQTNLLQDVRKRPSFMFDADKAASITRATFYEIGKNGLNELIALDSEFQKFSNTLFNESTLYFQRTVETKEVNEDIDCQIKELFYHLSPYFSIRPAHCVLEWLIVRYNVHMFNTDDLLFFLLPYYHTKLFARALQVVDIKTHFNRWSWLYKVRKHCIPLASDTLYTRCATDGFLLKLICQKTEEAVQLLASSPTKLSTVVNHSNLFLPTACFIPYQTIYCGQLLHNLPGGGHPVCLPSRRPSHFPHAPFSDSGIGFGSQILCLWSIRCVQFHHVESKT
;
A
#
# COMPACT_ATOMS: atom_id res chain seq x y z
N MET A 1 32.06 23.31 2.45
CA MET A 1 31.53 21.99 1.99
C MET A 1 32.34 20.92 2.70
N SER A 2 31.79 20.26 3.73
CA SER A 2 32.55 19.30 4.52
C SER A 2 32.66 17.98 3.77
N ALA A 3 33.87 17.60 3.36
CA ALA A 3 34.14 16.35 2.66
C ALA A 3 33.62 15.16 3.46
N THR A 4 32.74 14.36 2.85
CA THR A 4 32.36 13.04 3.36
C THR A 4 33.56 12.11 3.17
N THR A 5 34.27 11.79 4.24
CA THR A 5 35.36 10.81 4.22
C THR A 5 34.81 9.43 3.86
N SER A 6 35.50 8.64 3.03
CA SER A 6 35.12 7.27 2.61
C SER A 6 34.59 6.40 3.76
N LEU A 7 35.20 6.51 4.95
CA LEU A 7 34.75 5.84 6.18
C LEU A 7 33.31 6.21 6.62
N LYS A 8 32.91 7.48 6.47
CA LYS A 8 31.56 7.96 6.82
C LYS A 8 30.51 7.34 5.91
N GLU A 9 30.83 7.12 4.64
CA GLU A 9 29.94 6.42 3.70
C GLU A 9 29.87 4.93 3.99
N GLN A 10 31.00 4.29 4.33
CA GLN A 10 31.02 2.89 4.77
C GLN A 10 30.20 2.68 6.05
N LEU A 11 30.34 3.57 7.03
CA LEU A 11 29.55 3.54 8.27
C LEU A 11 28.07 3.80 8.01
N GLN A 12 27.71 4.64 7.03
CA GLN A 12 26.32 4.84 6.62
C GLN A 12 25.72 3.58 5.98
N LYS A 13 26.50 2.85 5.18
CA LYS A 13 26.06 1.58 4.56
C LYS A 13 25.86 0.45 5.56
N LEU A 14 26.64 0.44 6.66
CA LEU A 14 26.52 -0.56 7.74
C LEU A 14 25.41 -0.25 8.76
N ARG A 15 24.63 0.82 8.58
CA ARG A 15 23.54 1.14 9.51
C ARG A 15 22.40 0.13 9.35
N ALA A 16 22.17 -0.66 10.40
CA ALA A 16 20.98 -1.48 10.55
C ALA A 16 19.82 -0.68 11.19
N PRO A 17 18.54 -1.10 11.00
CA PRO A 17 17.40 -0.46 11.66
C PRO A 17 17.54 -0.37 13.18
N GLN A 18 18.19 -1.37 13.78
CA GLN A 18 18.47 -1.45 15.21
C GLN A 18 19.36 -0.29 15.73
N THR A 19 20.29 0.24 14.91
CA THR A 19 21.17 1.34 15.34
C THR A 19 20.49 2.71 15.32
N ASN A 20 19.40 2.88 14.54
CA ASN A 20 18.62 4.12 14.50
C ASN A 20 17.69 4.26 15.73
N LEU A 21 17.21 3.15 16.29
CA LEU A 21 16.36 3.17 17.50
C LEU A 21 17.12 3.63 18.76
N LEU A 22 18.45 3.46 18.76
CA LEU A 22 19.32 3.89 19.84
C LEU A 22 19.73 5.36 19.76
N GLN A 23 19.40 6.05 18.66
CA GLN A 23 20.07 7.31 18.30
C GLN A 23 19.49 8.59 18.92
N ASP A 24 18.28 8.58 19.48
CA ASP A 24 17.80 9.71 20.30
C ASP A 24 16.59 9.34 21.17
N VAL A 25 16.80 9.13 22.47
CA VAL A 25 15.71 8.92 23.45
C VAL A 25 14.77 10.14 23.53
N ARG A 26 15.22 11.31 23.05
CA ARG A 26 14.50 12.58 23.20
C ARG A 26 13.40 12.81 22.18
N LYS A 27 13.38 12.06 21.06
CA LYS A 27 12.41 12.28 19.97
C LYS A 27 11.81 10.96 19.51
N ARG A 28 10.57 10.72 19.92
CA ARG A 28 9.81 9.55 19.50
C ARG A 28 9.03 9.87 18.22
N PRO A 29 9.14 9.05 17.15
CA PRO A 29 8.30 9.21 15.98
C PRO A 29 6.84 8.94 16.36
N SER A 30 5.96 9.88 16.01
CA SER A 30 4.53 9.82 16.27
C SER A 30 3.78 10.46 15.12
N PHE A 31 2.69 9.84 14.71
CA PHE A 31 1.80 10.38 13.69
C PHE A 31 0.89 11.45 14.30
N MET A 32 0.28 11.13 15.46
CA MET A 32 -0.72 11.97 16.11
C MET A 32 -0.15 13.10 16.97
N PHE A 33 1.05 12.93 17.53
CA PHE A 33 1.65 13.87 18.48
C PHE A 33 2.95 14.46 17.95
N ASP A 34 3.32 15.63 18.45
CA ASP A 34 4.65 16.18 18.23
C ASP A 34 5.70 15.32 18.92
N ALA A 35 6.91 15.25 18.36
CA ALA A 35 7.97 14.36 18.87
C ALA A 35 8.27 14.56 20.36
N ASP A 36 8.20 15.81 20.84
CA ASP A 36 8.44 16.15 22.25
C ASP A 36 7.30 15.67 23.15
N LYS A 37 6.04 15.85 22.71
CA LYS A 37 4.87 15.32 23.43
C LYS A 37 4.86 13.80 23.42
N ALA A 38 5.15 13.18 22.29
CA ALA A 38 5.20 11.72 22.14
C ALA A 38 6.26 11.07 23.05
N ALA A 39 7.37 11.76 23.32
CA ALA A 39 8.39 11.30 24.25
C ALA A 39 7.91 11.27 25.71
N SER A 40 6.98 12.15 26.09
CA SER A 40 6.40 12.19 27.44
C SER A 40 5.29 11.16 27.69
N ILE A 41 4.68 10.62 26.61
CA ILE A 41 3.55 9.70 26.71
C ILE A 41 4.03 8.28 27.00
N THR A 42 3.44 7.65 28.01
CA THR A 42 3.75 6.27 28.41
C THR A 42 3.26 5.26 27.38
N ARG A 43 3.95 4.11 27.30
CA ARG A 43 3.56 3.00 26.43
C ARG A 43 2.14 2.49 26.68
N ALA A 44 1.74 2.37 27.96
CA ALA A 44 0.39 1.96 28.34
C ALA A 44 -0.66 2.92 27.77
N THR A 45 -0.41 4.23 27.81
CA THR A 45 -1.31 5.24 27.22
C THR A 45 -1.44 5.09 25.70
N PHE A 46 -0.33 4.84 24.99
CA PHE A 46 -0.38 4.57 23.55
C PHE A 46 -1.17 3.29 23.22
N TYR A 47 -1.03 2.25 24.05
CA TYR A 47 -1.78 1.01 23.91
C TYR A 47 -3.28 1.26 24.08
N GLU A 48 -3.70 1.98 25.13
CA GLU A 48 -5.11 2.34 25.35
C GLU A 48 -5.68 3.18 24.20
N ILE A 49 -4.91 4.15 23.69
CA ILE A 49 -5.31 4.93 22.50
C ILE A 49 -5.55 4.02 21.30
N GLY A 50 -4.59 3.11 21.01
CA GLY A 50 -4.69 2.17 19.91
C GLY A 50 -5.85 1.18 20.06
N LYS A 51 -6.03 0.63 21.25
CA LYS A 51 -7.09 -0.33 21.58
C LYS A 51 -8.48 0.29 21.48
N ASN A 52 -8.66 1.52 21.96
CA ASN A 52 -9.92 2.25 21.79
C ASN A 52 -10.21 2.52 20.30
N GLY A 53 -9.19 2.95 19.54
CA GLY A 53 -9.33 3.11 18.08
C GLY A 53 -9.71 1.81 17.38
N LEU A 54 -9.14 0.68 17.78
CA LEU A 54 -9.52 -0.63 17.24
C LEU A 54 -10.97 -0.99 17.58
N ASN A 55 -11.42 -0.78 18.82
CA ASN A 55 -12.79 -1.06 19.24
C ASN A 55 -13.81 -0.23 18.45
N GLU A 56 -13.51 1.05 18.19
CA GLU A 56 -14.33 1.90 17.33
C GLU A 56 -14.36 1.38 15.89
N LEU A 57 -13.24 0.91 15.34
CA LEU A 57 -13.21 0.28 14.01
C LEU A 57 -13.97 -1.06 13.97
N ILE A 58 -13.90 -1.86 15.03
CA ILE A 58 -14.67 -3.12 15.14
C ILE A 58 -16.18 -2.85 15.11
N ALA A 59 -16.62 -1.76 15.73
CA ALA A 59 -18.02 -1.34 15.69
C ALA A 59 -18.48 -0.95 14.28
N LEU A 60 -17.56 -0.47 13.43
CA LEU A 60 -17.83 -0.18 12.02
C LEU A 60 -17.72 -1.43 11.14
N ASP A 61 -16.79 -2.33 11.48
CA ASP A 61 -16.38 -3.45 10.64
C ASP A 61 -15.80 -4.59 11.49
N SER A 62 -16.59 -5.65 11.66
CA SER A 62 -16.25 -6.77 12.55
C SER A 62 -15.00 -7.54 12.11
N GLU A 63 -14.53 -7.39 10.87
CA GLU A 63 -13.30 -8.05 10.43
C GLU A 63 -12.06 -7.59 11.20
N PHE A 64 -12.09 -6.41 11.83
CA PHE A 64 -10.99 -5.95 12.68
C PHE A 64 -10.84 -6.75 13.98
N GLN A 65 -11.85 -7.52 14.39
CA GLN A 65 -11.85 -8.28 15.64
C GLN A 65 -10.66 -9.25 15.73
N LYS A 66 -10.23 -9.81 14.59
CA LYS A 66 -9.11 -10.76 14.53
C LYS A 66 -7.80 -10.18 15.05
N PHE A 67 -7.58 -8.87 14.90
CA PHE A 67 -6.37 -8.20 15.34
C PHE A 67 -6.35 -7.88 16.85
N SER A 68 -7.51 -7.98 17.52
CA SER A 68 -7.62 -7.72 18.97
C SER A 68 -6.76 -8.70 19.77
N ASN A 69 -6.75 -9.97 19.40
CA ASN A 69 -6.04 -11.02 20.12
C ASN A 69 -4.58 -11.17 19.68
N THR A 70 -4.19 -10.52 18.59
CA THR A 70 -2.83 -10.60 18.03
C THR A 70 -2.07 -9.29 18.24
N LEU A 71 -2.25 -8.29 17.37
CA LEU A 71 -1.53 -7.01 17.37
C LEU A 71 -1.91 -6.08 18.53
N PHE A 72 -3.07 -6.31 19.15
CA PHE A 72 -3.60 -5.51 20.25
C PHE A 72 -3.79 -6.31 21.54
N ASN A 73 -3.14 -7.47 21.66
CA ASN A 73 -3.11 -8.22 22.91
C ASN A 73 -2.34 -7.42 23.99
N GLU A 74 -2.73 -7.55 25.25
CA GLU A 74 -2.03 -6.90 26.37
C GLU A 74 -0.56 -7.33 26.46
N SER A 75 -0.22 -8.56 26.06
CA SER A 75 1.17 -9.04 26.00
C SER A 75 2.07 -8.17 25.10
N THR A 76 1.49 -7.51 24.10
CA THR A 76 2.22 -6.62 23.19
C THR A 76 2.77 -5.39 23.91
N LEU A 77 2.29 -5.03 25.11
CA LEU A 77 2.89 -3.99 25.95
C LEU A 77 4.35 -4.26 26.32
N TYR A 78 4.79 -5.53 26.29
CA TYR A 78 6.16 -5.93 26.67
C TYR A 78 7.03 -6.36 25.47
N PHE A 79 6.42 -6.84 24.38
CA PHE A 79 7.02 -7.15 23.07
C PHE A 79 8.07 -6.17 22.48
N GLN A 80 9.30 -6.57 22.18
CA GLN A 80 10.29 -5.64 21.58
C GLN A 80 10.79 -6.16 20.25
N ARG A 81 10.27 -5.61 19.14
CA ARG A 81 10.55 -6.07 17.78
C ARG A 81 12.01 -6.34 17.44
N THR A 82 12.93 -5.53 17.97
CA THR A 82 14.37 -5.65 17.72
C THR A 82 15.04 -6.85 18.35
N VAL A 83 14.46 -7.44 19.40
CA VAL A 83 15.03 -8.58 20.13
C VAL A 83 14.35 -9.92 19.79
N GLU A 84 13.31 -9.88 18.96
CA GLU A 84 12.56 -11.06 18.54
C GLU A 84 13.25 -11.80 17.40
N THR A 85 12.90 -13.07 17.21
CA THR A 85 13.45 -13.88 16.13
C THR A 85 12.96 -13.41 14.76
N LYS A 86 13.63 -13.88 13.70
CA LYS A 86 13.28 -13.51 12.33
C LYS A 86 11.89 -14.03 11.96
N GLU A 87 11.57 -15.25 12.38
CA GLU A 87 10.31 -15.93 12.09
C GLU A 87 9.13 -15.21 12.74
N VAL A 88 9.28 -14.76 14.00
CA VAL A 88 8.27 -13.96 14.70
C VAL A 88 8.07 -12.61 14.01
N ASN A 89 9.16 -11.98 13.57
CA ASN A 89 9.08 -10.71 12.85
C ASN A 89 8.37 -10.84 11.49
N GLU A 90 8.58 -11.93 10.77
CA GLU A 90 7.91 -12.23 9.49
C GLU A 90 6.40 -12.51 9.68
N ASP A 91 6.01 -13.18 10.74
CA ASP A 91 4.59 -13.38 11.08
C ASP A 91 3.92 -12.04 11.38
N ILE A 92 4.57 -11.20 12.17
CA ILE A 92 4.09 -9.84 12.47
C ILE A 92 4.01 -8.98 11.21
N ASP A 93 4.99 -9.09 10.30
CA ASP A 93 4.94 -8.42 9.00
C ASP A 93 3.69 -8.79 8.20
N CYS A 94 3.35 -10.08 8.17
CA CYS A 94 2.15 -10.56 7.50
C CYS A 94 0.87 -9.98 8.12
N GLN A 95 0.77 -10.00 9.45
CA GLN A 95 -0.40 -9.47 10.15
C GLN A 95 -0.56 -7.95 10.00
N ILE A 96 0.54 -7.20 10.05
CA ILE A 96 0.53 -5.73 9.87
C ILE A 96 0.11 -5.39 8.43
N LYS A 97 0.63 -6.12 7.44
CA LYS A 97 0.25 -5.94 6.04
C LYS A 97 -1.23 -6.20 5.81
N GLU A 98 -1.76 -7.29 6.37
CA GLU A 98 -3.18 -7.59 6.32
C GLU A 98 -4.02 -6.47 6.98
N LEU A 99 -3.61 -6.01 8.17
CA LEU A 99 -4.26 -4.89 8.86
C LEU A 99 -4.26 -3.63 8.00
N PHE A 100 -3.17 -3.29 7.31
CA PHE A 100 -3.13 -2.14 6.41
C PHE A 100 -4.12 -2.23 5.25
N TYR A 101 -4.33 -3.42 4.68
CA TYR A 101 -5.34 -3.60 3.63
C TYR A 101 -6.76 -3.37 4.16
N HIS A 102 -7.08 -3.84 5.36
CA HIS A 102 -8.38 -3.55 5.99
C HIS A 102 -8.51 -2.08 6.41
N LEU A 103 -7.42 -1.46 6.87
CA LEU A 103 -7.39 -0.09 7.37
C LEU A 103 -7.48 0.95 6.24
N SER A 104 -7.04 0.59 5.03
CA SER A 104 -6.96 1.47 3.85
C SER A 104 -8.21 2.33 3.66
N PRO A 105 -9.44 1.80 3.53
CA PRO A 105 -10.65 2.60 3.34
C PRO A 105 -10.98 3.55 4.51
N TYR A 106 -10.49 3.25 5.71
CA TYR A 106 -10.81 4.00 6.94
C TYR A 106 -9.75 5.03 7.31
N PHE A 107 -8.67 5.22 6.53
CA PHE A 107 -7.58 6.09 6.94
C PHE A 107 -8.01 7.54 7.24
N SER A 108 -9.06 8.05 6.59
CA SER A 108 -9.55 9.41 6.83
C SER A 108 -10.18 9.64 8.21
N ILE A 109 -10.57 8.59 8.94
CA ILE A 109 -11.23 8.71 10.24
C ILE A 109 -10.25 8.57 11.41
N ARG A 110 -10.54 9.27 12.51
CA ARG A 110 -9.68 9.29 13.71
C ARG A 110 -9.34 7.89 14.28
N PRO A 111 -10.26 6.91 14.33
CA PRO A 111 -9.95 5.58 14.83
C PRO A 111 -8.78 4.89 14.11
N ALA A 112 -8.69 5.09 12.78
CA ALA A 112 -7.59 4.52 12.00
C ALA A 112 -6.24 5.15 12.35
N HIS A 113 -6.22 6.45 12.66
CA HIS A 113 -5.03 7.14 13.13
C HIS A 113 -4.55 6.62 14.49
N CYS A 114 -5.48 6.32 15.41
CA CYS A 114 -5.15 5.75 16.72
C CYS A 114 -4.51 4.35 16.58
N VAL A 115 -5.08 3.50 15.72
CA VAL A 115 -4.51 2.18 15.39
C VAL A 115 -3.11 2.33 14.77
N LEU A 116 -2.96 3.21 13.79
CA LEU A 116 -1.68 3.46 13.13
C LEU A 116 -0.61 3.97 14.11
N GLU A 117 -1.00 4.83 15.06
CA GLU A 117 -0.11 5.33 16.10
C GLU A 117 0.50 4.17 16.92
N TRP A 118 -0.32 3.21 17.36
CA TRP A 118 0.17 2.04 18.07
C TRP A 118 1.17 1.23 17.22
N LEU A 119 0.87 1.03 15.93
CA LEU A 119 1.77 0.31 15.00
C LEU A 119 3.13 1.01 14.84
N ILE A 120 3.13 2.34 14.67
CA ILE A 120 4.35 3.14 14.55
C ILE A 120 5.18 3.03 15.81
N VAL A 121 4.51 3.21 16.95
CA VAL A 121 5.13 3.36 18.25
C VAL A 121 5.65 2.03 18.81
N ARG A 122 4.94 0.93 18.51
CA ARG A 122 5.24 -0.37 19.08
C ARG A 122 5.99 -1.30 18.14
N TYR A 123 5.51 -1.40 16.91
CA TYR A 123 6.05 -2.30 15.90
C TYR A 123 7.06 -1.62 14.99
N ASN A 124 7.30 -0.32 15.17
CA ASN A 124 8.24 0.47 14.37
C ASN A 124 7.98 0.29 12.86
N VAL A 125 6.72 0.25 12.44
CA VAL A 125 6.34 -0.03 11.04
C VAL A 125 6.96 0.94 10.04
N HIS A 126 7.23 2.17 10.47
CA HIS A 126 7.93 3.20 9.70
C HIS A 126 9.39 2.86 9.36
N MET A 127 9.98 1.85 10.01
CA MET A 127 11.33 1.34 9.75
C MET A 127 11.29 -0.05 9.10
N PHE A 128 10.48 -0.97 9.64
CA PHE A 128 10.45 -2.37 9.21
C PHE A 128 9.53 -2.61 8.00
N ASN A 129 8.38 -1.92 7.94
CA ASN A 129 7.33 -2.11 6.93
C ASN A 129 7.14 -0.87 6.05
N THR A 130 8.23 -0.23 5.65
CA THR A 130 8.17 1.07 4.97
C THR A 130 7.40 0.99 3.65
N ASP A 131 7.60 -0.07 2.86
CA ASP A 131 6.94 -0.22 1.57
C ASP A 131 5.42 -0.45 1.74
N ASP A 132 5.02 -1.31 2.67
CA ASP A 132 3.60 -1.58 2.95
C ASP A 132 2.90 -0.35 3.52
N LEU A 133 3.55 0.37 4.44
CA LEU A 133 3.05 1.60 5.02
C LEU A 133 2.85 2.67 3.95
N LEU A 134 3.82 2.86 3.05
CA LEU A 134 3.71 3.86 1.98
C LEU A 134 2.70 3.48 0.92
N PHE A 135 2.56 2.19 0.59
CA PHE A 135 1.50 1.70 -0.28
C PHE A 135 0.10 1.97 0.32
N PHE A 136 -0.07 1.67 1.62
CA PHE A 136 -1.30 1.97 2.36
C PHE A 136 -1.65 3.46 2.36
N LEU A 137 -0.65 4.34 2.47
CA LEU A 137 -0.86 5.79 2.50
C LEU A 137 -1.07 6.41 1.10
N LEU A 138 -0.59 5.75 0.04
CA LEU A 138 -0.55 6.29 -1.32
C LEU A 138 -1.92 6.79 -1.83
N PRO A 139 -3.07 6.13 -1.58
CA PRO A 139 -4.39 6.63 -1.97
C PRO A 139 -4.69 8.05 -1.49
N TYR A 140 -4.08 8.46 -0.37
CA TYR A 140 -4.31 9.73 0.29
C TYR A 140 -3.25 10.79 -0.02
N TYR A 141 -2.46 10.62 -1.09
CA TYR A 141 -1.31 11.47 -1.42
C TYR A 141 -1.62 12.98 -1.50
N HIS A 142 -2.85 13.34 -1.88
CA HIS A 142 -3.33 14.71 -2.01
C HIS A 142 -3.73 15.35 -0.66
N THR A 143 -3.70 14.59 0.45
CA THR A 143 -4.11 15.06 1.77
C THR A 143 -2.92 15.51 2.62
N LYS A 144 -3.19 16.38 3.60
CA LYS A 144 -2.20 16.72 4.63
C LYS A 144 -1.87 15.54 5.55
N LEU A 145 -2.79 14.56 5.68
CA LEU A 145 -2.58 13.34 6.47
C LEU A 145 -1.44 12.51 5.89
N PHE A 146 -1.39 12.36 4.56
CA PHE A 146 -0.26 11.71 3.89
C PHE A 146 1.07 12.42 4.17
N ALA A 147 1.10 13.74 3.96
CA ALA A 147 2.31 14.53 4.21
C ALA A 147 2.79 14.42 5.67
N ARG A 148 1.85 14.38 6.62
CA ARG A 148 2.14 14.14 8.05
C ARG A 148 2.68 12.73 8.29
N ALA A 149 2.07 11.70 7.72
CA ALA A 149 2.54 10.32 7.86
C ALA A 149 3.95 10.14 7.29
N LEU A 150 4.29 10.81 6.18
CA LEU A 150 5.64 10.81 5.63
C LEU A 150 6.71 11.40 6.56
N GLN A 151 6.34 12.30 7.48
CA GLN A 151 7.30 12.85 8.46
C GLN A 151 7.80 11.79 9.43
N VAL A 152 6.95 10.80 9.74
CA VAL A 152 7.27 9.67 10.62
C VAL A 152 8.28 8.73 9.95
N VAL A 153 8.19 8.55 8.64
CA VAL A 153 9.10 7.67 7.88
C VAL A 153 10.48 8.30 7.74
N ASP A 154 11.54 7.51 7.92
CA ASP A 154 12.91 7.98 7.76
C ASP A 154 13.35 8.02 6.28
N ILE A 155 13.00 9.11 5.59
CA ILE A 155 13.35 9.36 4.19
C ILE A 155 14.62 10.25 4.12
N LYS A 156 15.65 9.97 4.92
CA LYS A 156 16.86 10.83 4.99
C LYS A 156 17.97 10.47 4.00
N THR A 157 18.02 9.25 3.49
CA THR A 157 19.14 8.79 2.66
C THR A 157 18.80 8.78 1.17
N HIS A 158 19.77 9.20 0.34
CA HIS A 158 19.75 9.07 -1.13
C HIS A 158 19.62 7.60 -1.60
N PHE A 159 19.82 6.64 -0.70
CA PHE A 159 19.68 5.21 -0.95
C PHE A 159 18.25 4.69 -0.72
N ASN A 160 17.34 5.49 -0.15
CA ASN A 160 15.97 5.08 0.02
C ASN A 160 15.22 5.22 -1.33
N ARG A 161 14.53 4.15 -1.75
CA ARG A 161 13.70 4.10 -2.96
C ARG A 161 12.58 5.16 -2.96
N TRP A 162 12.23 5.66 -1.78
CA TRP A 162 11.24 6.70 -1.54
C TRP A 162 11.83 8.12 -1.41
N SER A 163 13.12 8.30 -1.71
CA SER A 163 13.83 9.60 -1.59
C SER A 163 13.19 10.75 -2.38
N TRP A 164 12.46 10.45 -3.46
CA TRP A 164 11.73 11.46 -4.24
C TRP A 164 10.62 12.17 -3.43
N LEU A 165 10.11 11.54 -2.36
CA LEU A 165 9.14 12.12 -1.43
C LEU A 165 9.78 13.05 -0.37
N TYR A 166 11.11 13.22 -0.38
CA TYR A 166 11.81 14.03 0.63
C TYR A 166 11.30 15.48 0.70
N LYS A 167 10.99 16.11 -0.44
CA LYS A 167 10.46 17.47 -0.47
C LYS A 167 9.09 17.56 0.20
N VAL A 168 8.21 16.60 -0.08
CA VAL A 168 6.87 16.46 0.49
C VAL A 168 6.97 16.32 2.01
N ARG A 169 7.85 15.43 2.47
CA ARG A 169 8.16 15.21 3.89
C ARG A 169 8.66 16.48 4.58
N LYS A 170 9.65 17.15 3.98
CA LYS A 170 10.32 18.32 4.58
C LYS A 170 9.37 19.51 4.75
N HIS A 171 8.53 19.76 3.75
CA HIS A 171 7.65 20.93 3.75
C HIS A 171 6.22 20.62 4.22
N CYS A 172 5.88 19.34 4.45
CA CYS A 172 4.54 18.89 4.83
C CYS A 172 3.45 19.35 3.85
N ILE A 173 3.75 19.33 2.56
CA ILE A 173 2.85 19.77 1.49
C ILE A 173 2.22 18.51 0.87
N PRO A 174 0.94 18.52 0.48
CA PRO A 174 0.36 17.45 -0.32
C PRO A 174 1.17 17.14 -1.59
N LEU A 175 1.18 15.87 -1.99
CA LEU A 175 1.85 15.47 -3.22
C LEU A 175 0.98 15.87 -4.43
N ALA A 176 1.61 16.50 -5.44
CA ALA A 176 0.94 16.81 -6.69
C ALA A 176 0.76 15.55 -7.55
N SER A 177 -0.41 15.41 -8.16
CA SER A 177 -0.75 14.25 -9.00
C SER A 177 0.25 14.05 -10.13
N ASP A 178 0.66 15.12 -10.82
CA ASP A 178 1.63 15.06 -11.92
C ASP A 178 2.97 14.48 -11.49
N THR A 179 3.44 14.80 -10.28
CA THR A 179 4.70 14.26 -9.75
C THR A 179 4.60 12.75 -9.52
N LEU A 180 3.46 12.29 -8.99
CA LEU A 180 3.21 10.87 -8.77
C LEU A 180 3.08 10.13 -10.10
N TYR A 181 2.29 10.64 -11.06
CA TYR A 181 2.12 10.05 -12.39
C TYR A 181 3.42 9.98 -13.19
N THR A 182 4.18 11.08 -13.22
CA THR A 182 5.49 11.11 -13.89
C THR A 182 6.44 10.11 -13.25
N ARG A 183 6.39 9.95 -11.92
CA ARG A 183 7.21 8.96 -11.23
C ARG A 183 6.79 7.54 -11.58
N CYS A 184 5.50 7.22 -11.54
CA CYS A 184 4.99 5.90 -11.95
C CYS A 184 5.36 5.56 -13.40
N ALA A 185 5.40 6.55 -14.30
CA ALA A 185 5.77 6.35 -15.69
C ALA A 185 7.28 6.13 -15.90
N THR A 186 8.12 6.72 -15.06
CA THR A 186 9.59 6.70 -15.22
C THR A 186 10.28 5.66 -14.35
N ASP A 187 9.66 5.27 -13.24
CA ASP A 187 10.21 4.34 -12.25
C ASP A 187 9.49 3.00 -12.29
N GLY A 188 10.07 2.05 -13.05
CA GLY A 188 9.54 0.69 -13.16
C GLY A 188 9.50 -0.06 -11.83
N PHE A 189 10.29 0.34 -10.83
CA PHE A 189 10.21 -0.27 -9.49
C PHE A 189 8.91 0.14 -8.78
N LEU A 190 8.58 1.44 -8.79
CA LEU A 190 7.35 1.93 -8.15
C LEU A 190 6.12 1.29 -8.77
N LEU A 191 6.06 1.22 -10.11
CA LEU A 191 4.96 0.57 -10.80
C LEU A 191 4.86 -0.91 -10.45
N LYS A 192 5.99 -1.64 -10.45
CA LYS A 192 6.01 -3.05 -10.05
C LYS A 192 5.53 -3.25 -8.62
N LEU A 193 5.96 -2.40 -7.68
CA LEU A 193 5.52 -2.46 -6.29
C LEU A 193 4.01 -2.26 -6.18
N ILE A 194 3.46 -1.24 -6.85
CA ILE A 194 2.01 -0.97 -6.85
C ILE A 194 1.26 -2.18 -7.41
N CYS A 195 1.69 -2.73 -8.55
CA CYS A 195 1.04 -3.91 -9.14
C CYS A 195 1.08 -5.12 -8.22
N GLN A 196 2.24 -5.44 -7.63
CA GLN A 196 2.41 -6.58 -6.72
C GLN A 196 1.54 -6.44 -5.47
N LYS A 197 1.55 -5.26 -4.84
CA LYS A 197 0.74 -5.01 -3.63
C LYS A 197 -0.75 -4.98 -3.93
N THR A 198 -1.14 -4.53 -5.12
CA THR A 198 -2.54 -4.61 -5.58
C THR A 198 -2.97 -6.05 -5.80
N GLU A 199 -2.14 -6.90 -6.41
CA GLU A 199 -2.44 -8.33 -6.57
C GLU A 199 -2.59 -9.03 -5.21
N GLU A 200 -1.68 -8.77 -4.26
CA GLU A 200 -1.79 -9.28 -2.89
C GLU A 200 -3.08 -8.80 -2.21
N ALA A 201 -3.44 -7.53 -2.36
CA ALA A 201 -4.67 -6.98 -1.79
C ALA A 201 -5.93 -7.62 -2.41
N VAL A 202 -5.93 -7.90 -3.72
CA VAL A 202 -7.03 -8.60 -4.40
C VAL A 202 -7.21 -10.01 -3.87
N GLN A 203 -6.12 -10.73 -3.62
CA GLN A 203 -6.18 -12.08 -3.07
C GLN A 203 -6.71 -12.10 -1.63
N LEU A 204 -6.30 -11.14 -0.80
CA LEU A 204 -6.68 -11.08 0.62
C LEU A 204 -8.08 -10.48 0.85
N LEU A 205 -8.50 -9.52 0.02
CA LEU A 205 -9.78 -8.81 0.15
C LEU A 205 -10.83 -9.31 -0.85
N ALA A 206 -10.64 -10.49 -1.47
CA ALA A 206 -11.55 -11.05 -2.46
C ALA A 206 -13.01 -11.13 -1.96
N SER A 207 -13.20 -11.28 -0.65
CA SER A 207 -14.52 -11.34 0.00
C SER A 207 -15.15 -9.98 0.30
N SER A 208 -14.40 -8.88 0.19
CA SER A 208 -14.80 -7.53 0.63
C SER A 208 -14.59 -6.47 -0.48
N PRO A 209 -15.55 -6.32 -1.41
CA PRO A 209 -15.39 -5.49 -2.62
C PRO A 209 -15.28 -3.98 -2.34
N THR A 210 -15.88 -3.50 -1.24
CA THR A 210 -15.82 -2.08 -0.83
C THR A 210 -14.41 -1.67 -0.42
N LYS A 211 -13.71 -2.53 0.34
CA LYS A 211 -12.31 -2.31 0.77
C LYS A 211 -11.35 -2.39 -0.41
N LEU A 212 -11.62 -3.35 -1.31
CA LEU A 212 -10.89 -3.53 -2.56
C LEU A 212 -10.94 -2.26 -3.43
N SER A 213 -12.11 -1.59 -3.51
CA SER A 213 -12.29 -0.41 -4.35
C SER A 213 -11.33 0.73 -4.01
N THR A 214 -10.98 0.94 -2.74
CA THR A 214 -10.05 2.02 -2.34
C THR A 214 -8.64 1.75 -2.87
N VAL A 215 -8.18 0.50 -2.77
CA VAL A 215 -6.85 0.08 -3.23
C VAL A 215 -6.81 0.04 -4.76
N VAL A 216 -7.85 -0.52 -5.39
CA VAL A 216 -7.91 -0.75 -6.84
C VAL A 216 -8.20 0.54 -7.61
N ASN A 217 -9.11 1.40 -7.15
CA ASN A 217 -9.36 2.68 -7.81
C ASN A 217 -8.11 3.56 -7.84
N HIS A 218 -7.30 3.50 -6.78
CA HIS A 218 -6.02 4.18 -6.74
C HIS A 218 -5.01 3.57 -7.71
N SER A 219 -4.84 2.24 -7.74
CA SER A 219 -3.95 1.58 -8.70
C SER A 219 -4.34 1.85 -10.16
N ASN A 220 -5.64 1.94 -10.44
CA ASN A 220 -6.15 2.21 -11.79
C ASN A 220 -5.89 3.63 -12.28
N LEU A 221 -5.76 4.59 -11.37
CA LEU A 221 -5.40 5.97 -11.70
C LEU A 221 -4.00 6.04 -12.36
N PHE A 222 -3.17 5.01 -12.16
CA PHE A 222 -1.81 4.90 -12.74
C PHE A 222 -1.75 4.06 -14.02
N LEU A 223 -2.75 3.24 -14.33
CA LEU A 223 -2.78 2.43 -15.55
C LEU A 223 -2.71 3.25 -16.87
N PRO A 224 -3.32 4.45 -16.99
CA PRO A 224 -3.16 5.28 -18.18
C PRO A 224 -1.69 5.65 -18.46
N THR A 225 -0.88 5.81 -17.40
CA THR A 225 0.56 6.10 -17.53
C THR A 225 1.36 4.87 -17.99
N ALA A 226 0.92 3.66 -17.65
CA ALA A 226 1.51 2.41 -18.11
C ALA A 226 1.17 2.11 -19.58
N CYS A 227 -0.01 2.51 -20.07
CA CYS A 227 -0.37 2.40 -21.49
C CYS A 227 0.46 3.29 -22.43
N PHE A 228 1.08 4.36 -21.93
CA PHE A 228 2.00 5.21 -22.69
C PHE A 228 3.44 4.66 -22.77
N ILE A 229 3.73 3.54 -22.09
CA ILE A 229 5.04 2.89 -22.12
C ILE A 229 4.92 1.63 -23.01
N PRO A 230 5.49 1.63 -24.22
CA PRO A 230 5.31 0.54 -25.19
C PRO A 230 5.93 -0.81 -24.79
N TYR A 231 6.50 -0.95 -23.58
CA TYR A 231 7.31 -2.10 -23.16
C TYR A 231 6.85 -2.88 -21.92
N GLN A 232 5.65 -2.63 -21.38
CA GLN A 232 5.19 -3.33 -20.15
C GLN A 232 3.89 -4.13 -20.28
N THR A 233 3.51 -4.51 -21.50
CA THR A 233 2.33 -5.35 -21.81
C THR A 233 2.34 -6.75 -21.15
N ILE A 234 3.44 -7.17 -20.54
CA ILE A 234 3.58 -8.50 -19.93
C ILE A 234 2.93 -8.56 -18.52
N TYR A 235 2.92 -7.47 -17.75
CA TYR A 235 2.48 -7.53 -16.34
C TYR A 235 0.96 -7.42 -16.15
N CYS A 236 0.25 -6.64 -16.99
CA CYS A 236 -1.21 -6.54 -16.91
C CYS A 236 -1.93 -7.82 -17.39
N GLY A 237 -1.30 -8.62 -18.27
CA GLY A 237 -1.87 -9.88 -18.76
C GLY A 237 -2.00 -10.96 -17.67
N GLN A 238 -1.08 -10.99 -16.70
CA GLN A 238 -1.13 -11.93 -15.57
C GLN A 238 -2.20 -11.56 -14.53
N LEU A 239 -2.51 -10.27 -14.37
CA LEU A 239 -3.57 -9.80 -13.46
C LEU A 239 -4.97 -10.29 -13.88
N LEU A 240 -5.22 -10.45 -15.19
CA LEU A 240 -6.51 -10.92 -15.72
C LEU A 240 -6.70 -12.44 -15.60
N HIS A 241 -5.62 -13.22 -15.52
CA HIS A 241 -5.69 -14.68 -15.52
C HIS A 241 -5.83 -15.28 -14.11
N ASN A 242 -5.58 -14.51 -13.05
CA ASN A 242 -5.59 -14.98 -11.65
C ASN A 242 -6.82 -14.58 -10.83
N LEU A 243 -7.88 -14.05 -11.45
CA LEU A 243 -9.16 -13.83 -10.77
C LEU A 243 -9.89 -15.20 -10.61
N PRO A 244 -10.45 -15.53 -9.43
CA PRO A 244 -11.12 -16.80 -9.21
C PRO A 244 -12.44 -16.83 -9.99
N GLY A 245 -12.37 -17.42 -11.17
CA GLY A 245 -13.49 -17.76 -12.05
C GLY A 245 -13.07 -18.72 -13.18
N GLY A 246 -11.86 -19.28 -13.11
CA GLY A 246 -11.38 -20.29 -14.05
C GLY A 246 -11.74 -21.69 -13.58
N GLY A 247 -12.89 -22.20 -14.03
CA GLY A 247 -13.13 -23.64 -14.02
C GLY A 247 -12.02 -24.36 -14.80
N HIS A 248 -11.44 -25.39 -14.21
CA HIS A 248 -10.43 -26.25 -14.83
C HIS A 248 -11.06 -27.14 -15.94
N PRO A 249 -10.24 -27.78 -16.78
CA PRO A 249 -10.28 -27.68 -18.23
C PRO A 249 -11.23 -28.72 -18.86
N VAL A 250 -12.09 -28.30 -19.79
CA VAL A 250 -12.76 -29.23 -20.70
C VAL A 250 -12.13 -29.10 -22.08
N CYS A 251 -11.36 -30.12 -22.44
CA CYS A 251 -11.01 -30.42 -23.82
C CYS A 251 -12.25 -30.89 -24.60
N LEU A 252 -12.26 -30.61 -25.91
CA LEU A 252 -12.99 -31.23 -27.04
C LEU A 252 -13.89 -30.24 -27.82
N PRO A 253 -14.16 -30.48 -29.13
CA PRO A 253 -13.22 -30.64 -30.23
C PRO A 253 -13.55 -29.74 -31.44
N SER A 254 -12.62 -29.66 -32.38
CA SER A 254 -12.69 -28.98 -33.68
C SER A 254 -13.97 -29.23 -34.49
N ARG A 255 -14.76 -28.19 -34.80
CA ARG A 255 -15.67 -28.15 -35.97
C ARG A 255 -15.85 -26.71 -36.51
N ARG A 256 -15.51 -26.52 -37.80
CA ARG A 256 -15.94 -25.37 -38.63
C ARG A 256 -17.43 -25.51 -38.98
N PRO A 257 -18.13 -24.39 -39.21
CA PRO A 257 -18.66 -24.06 -40.55
C PRO A 257 -18.45 -22.56 -40.90
N SER A 258 -17.83 -22.17 -42.02
CA SER A 258 -18.33 -22.04 -43.41
C SER A 258 -19.40 -20.95 -43.64
N HIS A 259 -18.99 -19.95 -44.46
CA HIS A 259 -19.76 -18.94 -45.25
C HIS A 259 -19.96 -17.49 -44.74
N PHE A 260 -19.00 -16.62 -45.15
CA PHE A 260 -19.05 -15.35 -45.94
C PHE A 260 -20.16 -14.27 -45.70
N PRO A 261 -19.95 -12.95 -46.02
CA PRO A 261 -19.03 -12.41 -47.03
C PRO A 261 -18.15 -11.19 -46.66
N HIS A 262 -17.19 -10.95 -47.56
CA HIS A 262 -16.19 -9.87 -47.58
C HIS A 262 -16.76 -8.49 -47.94
N ALA A 263 -16.18 -7.44 -47.34
CA ALA A 263 -15.78 -6.21 -48.02
C ALA A 263 -14.67 -5.48 -47.20
N PRO A 264 -13.80 -4.69 -47.85
CA PRO A 264 -12.40 -4.53 -47.46
C PRO A 264 -12.15 -3.25 -46.66
N PHE A 265 -11.20 -3.23 -45.73
CA PHE A 265 -10.42 -2.01 -45.45
C PHE A 265 -9.06 -2.37 -44.85
N SER A 266 -8.07 -1.67 -45.40
CA SER A 266 -6.63 -1.82 -45.31
C SER A 266 -6.02 -1.56 -43.92
N ASP A 267 -4.87 -2.21 -43.74
CA ASP A 267 -3.86 -2.01 -42.69
C ASP A 267 -3.79 -0.62 -42.05
N SER A 268 -4.00 -0.59 -40.74
CA SER A 268 -3.08 0.07 -39.81
C SER A 268 -3.36 -0.43 -38.40
N GLY A 269 -2.35 -1.09 -37.80
CA GLY A 269 -2.46 -1.81 -36.55
C GLY A 269 -2.82 -0.92 -35.36
N ILE A 270 -4.08 -1.00 -34.93
CA ILE A 270 -4.57 -0.54 -33.63
C ILE A 270 -5.63 -1.56 -33.21
N GLY A 271 -5.26 -2.59 -32.45
CA GLY A 271 -6.22 -3.64 -32.18
C GLY A 271 -5.75 -4.66 -31.18
N PHE A 272 -5.58 -4.24 -29.92
CA PHE A 272 -5.69 -5.13 -28.75
C PHE A 272 -5.91 -4.32 -27.45
N GLY A 273 -5.47 -3.06 -27.41
CA GLY A 273 -5.68 -2.16 -26.25
C GLY A 273 -7.14 -1.72 -26.03
N SER A 274 -7.92 -1.51 -27.09
CA SER A 274 -9.33 -1.05 -26.96
C SER A 274 -10.29 -2.13 -26.46
N GLN A 275 -9.98 -3.42 -26.66
CA GLN A 275 -10.87 -4.50 -26.20
C GLN A 275 -10.78 -4.72 -24.68
N ILE A 276 -9.61 -4.49 -24.07
CA ILE A 276 -9.39 -4.64 -22.63
C ILE A 276 -10.07 -3.49 -21.86
N LEU A 277 -10.03 -2.27 -22.38
CA LEU A 277 -10.78 -1.12 -21.84
C LEU A 277 -12.31 -1.35 -21.92
N CYS A 278 -12.78 -2.03 -22.97
CA CYS A 278 -14.19 -2.35 -23.12
C CYS A 278 -14.66 -3.36 -22.06
N LEU A 279 -13.88 -4.40 -21.77
CA LEU A 279 -14.25 -5.42 -20.77
C LEU A 279 -14.22 -4.89 -19.33
N TRP A 280 -13.33 -3.94 -19.01
CA TRP A 280 -13.28 -3.30 -17.69
C TRP A 280 -14.41 -2.27 -17.50
N SER A 281 -14.70 -1.46 -18.52
CA SER A 281 -15.82 -0.50 -18.51
C SER A 281 -17.18 -1.22 -18.42
N ILE A 282 -17.37 -2.31 -19.17
CA ILE A 282 -18.63 -3.07 -19.17
C ILE A 282 -18.91 -3.71 -17.79
N ARG A 283 -17.87 -4.17 -17.06
CA ARG A 283 -18.07 -4.78 -15.73
C ARG A 283 -18.30 -3.76 -14.61
N CYS A 284 -17.66 -2.58 -14.67
CA CYS A 284 -17.97 -1.47 -13.75
C CYS A 284 -19.37 -0.89 -13.98
N VAL A 285 -19.84 -0.79 -15.24
CA VAL A 285 -21.19 -0.32 -15.55
C VAL A 285 -22.26 -1.35 -15.15
N GLN A 286 -21.99 -2.66 -15.28
CA GLN A 286 -22.92 -3.69 -14.81
C GLN A 286 -23.05 -3.72 -13.28
N PHE A 287 -21.99 -3.41 -12.52
CA PHE A 287 -22.08 -3.34 -11.06
C PHE A 287 -22.96 -2.18 -10.56
N HIS A 288 -22.93 -1.03 -11.24
CA HIS A 288 -23.82 0.09 -10.93
C HIS A 288 -25.30 -0.16 -11.28
N HIS A 289 -25.60 -1.14 -12.14
CA HIS A 289 -26.98 -1.44 -12.55
C HIS A 289 -27.69 -2.48 -11.67
N VAL A 290 -26.94 -3.12 -10.75
CA VAL A 290 -27.52 -4.10 -9.80
C VAL A 290 -28.02 -3.42 -8.51
N GLU A 291 -27.49 -2.25 -8.14
CA GLU A 291 -27.95 -1.49 -6.96
C GLU A 291 -29.23 -0.63 -7.17
N SER A 292 -29.82 -0.62 -8.37
CA SER A 292 -31.09 0.08 -8.62
C SER A 292 -32.34 -0.82 -8.60
N LYS A 293 -32.22 -2.06 -8.09
CA LYS A 293 -33.36 -2.97 -7.91
C LYS A 293 -33.21 -3.82 -6.64
N THR A 294 -33.40 -3.16 -5.49
CA THR A 294 -34.04 -3.73 -4.29
C THR A 294 -34.58 -2.57 -3.47
#